data_AF-A0A7L2THF6-F1
#
_entry.id   AF-A0A7L2THF6-F1
#
_cell.length_a   1.000
_cell.length_b   1.000
_cell.length_c   1.000
_cell.angle_alpha   90.00
_cell.angle_beta   90.00
_cell.angle_gamma   90.00
#
_symmetry.space_group_name_H-M   'P 1'
#
loop_
_entity.id
_entity.type
_entity.pdbx_description
1 polymer ?
#
loop_
_entity_poly.entity_id
_entity_poly.type
_entity_poly.pdbx_seq_one_letter_code
_entity_poly.pdbx_strand_id
1 'polypeptide(L)'
;LLPLLPLLLPLLPPLAEGQRAAVLRLGLQGSPRGEVSPAFLSLTLDASLARDPRYVALLSNSKLRALATALSPGFLRFGGTETDFLIFDPNKDSTSEEKILWELQAQQEACGSRPAFVAVEKLLLAQWPTQEKLILAEQNRKKHKNATITKNTLDILYSFANCSGFHLIFGLNALLRKGGLQWESSNAQALLDYCASQRYNISWELGNEPNSFRKKSGIHIDGFQLGQDFIHLRQLLNNYALYQHTKLYGPDVGQPRKHTQRLLKSFLKSGGKVIDAVTWHHYYVNGRSATRRDFLSPEVLDTLATAIYEVLEIVGGTVPDKKVWLGETSSAYGGGAPRLSNTYVAGFMWLDKLGLSARLGIDVVMRQVFFGAGTYHLVDANFEPLPDYWLSLLYKKLVGTRVLQVGLAGADKRKLRVYLHCTNSLNPKYREGDVTLFALNLYNVTQHLELPNYLSSKHVDQYLLLPHGKENILSRSIELNGHVLRMLDDETLPEFMEKPLGPGSLLDLPAFSYGFYVIKNAKATACI
;
A
#
# COMPACT_ATOMS: atom_id res chain seq x y z
N LEU A 1 -5.41 74.89 5.97
CA LEU A 1 -6.23 74.13 6.95
C LEU A 1 -7.52 73.74 6.25
N LEU A 2 -7.90 72.49 5.96
CA LEU A 2 -7.41 71.12 6.16
C LEU A 2 -7.91 70.32 4.93
N PRO A 3 -7.23 69.24 4.48
CA PRO A 3 -7.67 68.45 3.34
C PRO A 3 -8.70 67.38 3.74
N LEU A 4 -9.63 67.06 2.83
CA LEU A 4 -10.59 65.95 2.93
C LEU A 4 -9.84 64.61 2.94
N LEU A 5 -9.96 63.87 4.04
CA LEU A 5 -9.55 62.45 4.14
C LEU A 5 -10.52 61.56 3.36
N PRO A 6 -10.05 60.56 2.60
CA PRO A 6 -10.91 59.51 2.08
C PRO A 6 -11.31 58.55 3.20
N LEU A 7 -12.60 58.19 3.26
CA LEU A 7 -13.10 57.11 4.13
C LEU A 7 -12.40 55.80 3.75
N LEU A 8 -11.50 55.33 4.61
CA LEU A 8 -11.07 53.94 4.65
C LEU A 8 -12.25 53.08 5.13
N LEU A 9 -12.82 52.28 4.22
CA LEU A 9 -13.63 51.13 4.61
C LEU A 9 -12.77 50.22 5.51
N PRO A 10 -13.28 49.75 6.66
CA PRO A 10 -12.54 48.78 7.45
C PRO A 10 -12.45 47.50 6.64
N LEU A 11 -11.22 47.09 6.32
CA LEU A 11 -10.92 45.72 5.92
C LEU A 11 -11.47 44.82 7.02
N LEU A 12 -12.53 44.07 6.69
CA LEU A 12 -13.00 42.97 7.53
C LEU A 12 -11.78 42.11 7.89
N PRO A 13 -11.59 41.77 9.18
CA PRO A 13 -10.53 40.86 9.56
C PRO A 13 -10.75 39.53 8.82
N PRO A 14 -9.68 38.78 8.45
CA PRO A 14 -9.86 37.43 7.95
C PRO A 14 -10.67 36.64 9.00
N LEU A 15 -11.82 36.15 8.57
CA LEU A 15 -12.77 35.38 9.39
C LEU A 15 -12.04 34.17 10.01
N ALA A 16 -12.32 33.91 11.30
CA ALA A 16 -11.67 32.86 12.08
C ALA A 16 -11.81 31.47 11.43
N GLU A 17 -10.69 30.73 11.33
CA GLU A 17 -10.66 29.35 10.85
C GLU A 17 -11.60 28.47 11.71
N GLY A 18 -12.57 27.80 11.09
CA GLY A 18 -13.44 26.79 11.74
C GLY A 18 -14.91 27.19 12.02
N GLN A 19 -15.36 28.40 11.71
CA GLN A 19 -16.76 28.81 11.99
C GLN A 19 -17.76 28.62 10.84
N ARG A 20 -17.31 28.44 9.59
CA ARG A 20 -18.21 28.27 8.43
C ARG A 20 -18.03 26.90 7.80
N ALA A 21 -19.13 26.20 7.53
CA ALA A 21 -19.09 24.90 6.88
C ALA A 21 -18.49 25.01 5.47
N ALA A 22 -17.61 24.07 5.14
CA ALA A 22 -17.03 23.93 3.83
C ALA A 22 -17.98 23.13 2.93
N VAL A 23 -18.38 23.74 1.81
CA VAL A 23 -19.40 23.18 0.93
C VAL A 23 -18.75 22.26 -0.11
N LEU A 24 -19.26 21.03 -0.19
CA LEU A 24 -18.84 20.03 -1.16
C LEU A 24 -19.51 20.24 -2.52
N ARG A 25 -18.79 19.90 -3.59
CA ARG A 25 -19.33 19.78 -4.95
C ARG A 25 -19.02 18.39 -5.48
N LEU A 26 -20.03 17.56 -5.73
CA LEU A 26 -19.83 16.14 -6.10
C LEU A 26 -20.21 15.91 -7.58
N GLY A 27 -19.25 15.46 -8.38
CA GLY A 27 -19.49 15.04 -9.77
C GLY A 27 -20.10 13.64 -9.82
N LEU A 28 -21.43 13.58 -9.84
CA LEU A 28 -22.20 12.32 -9.80
C LEU A 28 -22.71 11.83 -11.17
N GLN A 29 -22.63 12.68 -12.19
CA GLN A 29 -23.19 12.46 -13.53
C GLN A 29 -22.06 12.28 -14.56
N GLY A 30 -22.38 11.62 -15.67
CA GLY A 30 -21.41 11.34 -16.74
C GLY A 30 -20.48 10.18 -16.42
N SER A 31 -19.33 10.13 -17.10
CA SER A 31 -18.31 9.09 -16.87
C SER A 31 -17.50 9.37 -15.62
N PRO A 32 -17.07 8.33 -14.88
CA PRO A 32 -16.09 8.47 -13.81
C PRO A 32 -14.83 9.19 -14.27
N ARG A 33 -14.14 9.87 -13.35
CA ARG A 33 -12.84 10.51 -13.61
C ARG A 33 -11.79 9.49 -14.03
N GLY A 34 -11.90 8.28 -13.51
CA GLY A 34 -11.05 7.15 -13.82
C GLY A 34 -11.55 5.92 -13.10
N GLU A 35 -10.91 4.78 -13.35
CA GLU A 35 -11.18 3.53 -12.69
C GLU A 35 -9.87 2.90 -12.25
N VAL A 36 -9.79 2.53 -10.98
CA VAL A 36 -8.65 1.82 -10.42
C VAL A 36 -8.91 0.31 -10.42
N SER A 37 -7.86 -0.49 -10.27
CA SER A 37 -8.00 -1.94 -10.15
C SER A 37 -8.88 -2.33 -8.94
N PRO A 38 -9.65 -3.43 -8.99
CA PRO A 38 -10.22 -4.04 -7.78
C PRO A 38 -9.15 -4.40 -6.72
N ALA A 39 -7.91 -4.63 -7.17
CA ALA A 39 -6.72 -4.81 -6.35
C ALA A 39 -6.01 -3.48 -6.00
N PHE A 40 -6.68 -2.32 -6.08
CA PHE A 40 -6.06 -1.00 -5.90
C PHE A 40 -5.25 -0.89 -4.62
N LEU A 41 -5.85 -1.19 -3.46
CA LEU A 41 -5.10 -1.32 -2.21
C LEU A 41 -4.56 -2.75 -2.14
N SER A 42 -3.26 -2.89 -2.34
CA SER A 42 -2.51 -4.14 -2.31
C SER A 42 -1.43 -4.09 -1.23
N LEU A 43 -0.76 -5.21 -0.98
CA LEU A 43 0.15 -5.41 0.15
C LEU A 43 1.52 -5.87 -0.33
N THR A 44 2.55 -5.62 0.47
CA THR A 44 3.85 -6.25 0.30
C THR A 44 4.18 -7.16 1.49
N LEU A 45 5.06 -8.12 1.24
CA LEU A 45 5.91 -8.77 2.24
C LEU A 45 7.36 -8.46 1.87
N ASP A 46 8.12 -7.92 2.82
CA ASP A 46 9.51 -7.57 2.54
C ASP A 46 10.36 -8.84 2.34
N ALA A 47 11.13 -8.89 1.26
CA ALA A 47 12.03 -10.01 0.95
C ALA A 47 13.02 -10.32 2.10
N SER A 48 13.31 -9.34 2.97
CA SER A 48 14.13 -9.54 4.17
C SER A 48 13.55 -10.52 5.19
N LEU A 49 12.24 -10.85 5.12
CA LEU A 49 11.65 -11.91 5.92
C LEU A 49 12.29 -13.29 5.61
N ALA A 50 12.73 -13.50 4.37
CA ALA A 50 13.41 -14.72 3.94
C ALA A 50 14.94 -14.67 4.08
N ARG A 51 15.49 -13.60 4.68
CA ARG A 51 16.93 -13.50 4.99
C ARG A 51 17.38 -14.64 5.91
N ASP A 52 16.53 -14.97 6.88
CA ASP A 52 16.55 -16.22 7.62
C ASP A 52 15.20 -16.91 7.35
N PRO A 53 15.16 -17.92 6.45
CA PRO A 53 13.92 -18.53 5.95
C PRO A 53 12.97 -19.05 7.03
N ARG A 54 13.48 -19.33 8.25
CA ARG A 54 12.68 -19.79 9.39
C ARG A 54 11.53 -18.86 9.73
N TYR A 55 11.72 -17.54 9.55
CA TYR A 55 10.69 -16.56 9.88
C TYR A 55 9.58 -16.45 8.83
N VAL A 56 9.77 -16.99 7.62
CA VAL A 56 8.69 -17.13 6.64
C VAL A 56 7.60 -18.06 7.16
N ALA A 57 7.95 -19.02 8.03
CA ALA A 57 6.98 -19.91 8.65
C ALA A 57 5.95 -19.19 9.55
N LEU A 58 6.24 -17.97 10.03
CA LEU A 58 5.27 -17.15 10.77
C LEU A 58 4.02 -16.82 9.94
N LEU A 59 4.13 -16.81 8.61
CA LEU A 59 2.98 -16.57 7.72
C LEU A 59 1.92 -17.67 7.79
N SER A 60 2.21 -18.81 8.43
CA SER A 60 1.22 -19.86 8.67
C SER A 60 0.23 -19.55 9.80
N ASN A 61 0.47 -18.49 10.57
CA ASN A 61 -0.38 -18.10 11.67
C ASN A 61 -1.82 -17.77 11.19
N SER A 62 -2.82 -18.31 11.89
CA SER A 62 -4.23 -18.14 11.51
C SER A 62 -4.69 -16.69 11.64
N LYS A 63 -4.19 -15.94 12.62
CA LYS A 63 -4.48 -14.52 12.81
C LYS A 63 -3.94 -13.66 11.68
N LEU A 64 -2.70 -13.88 11.27
CA LEU A 64 -2.15 -13.21 10.07
C LEU A 64 -2.98 -13.54 8.82
N ARG A 65 -3.38 -14.80 8.64
CA ARG A 65 -4.21 -15.20 7.51
C ARG A 65 -5.60 -14.58 7.54
N ALA A 66 -6.26 -14.52 8.70
CA ALA A 66 -7.56 -13.88 8.86
C ALA A 66 -7.49 -12.38 8.55
N LEU A 67 -6.46 -11.70 9.08
CA LEU A 67 -6.18 -10.29 8.80
C LEU A 67 -5.89 -10.03 7.32
N ALA A 68 -5.08 -10.87 6.68
CA ALA A 68 -4.81 -10.76 5.25
C ALA A 68 -6.10 -10.99 4.43
N THR A 69 -6.83 -12.07 4.71
CA THR A 69 -8.09 -12.42 4.02
C THR A 69 -9.09 -11.28 4.04
N ALA A 70 -9.18 -10.56 5.15
CA ALA A 70 -10.04 -9.38 5.30
C ALA A 70 -9.77 -8.27 4.27
N LEU A 71 -8.53 -8.15 3.82
CA LEU A 71 -8.04 -7.15 2.88
C LEU A 71 -8.09 -7.63 1.42
N SER A 72 -8.50 -8.87 1.17
CA SER A 72 -8.75 -9.40 -0.18
C SER A 72 -9.88 -8.63 -0.89
N PRO A 73 -9.87 -8.53 -2.24
CA PRO A 73 -8.85 -9.01 -3.18
C PRO A 73 -7.65 -8.05 -3.27
N GLY A 74 -6.48 -8.57 -3.62
CA GLY A 74 -5.29 -7.74 -3.82
C GLY A 74 -4.10 -8.52 -4.35
N PHE A 75 -3.02 -7.79 -4.65
CA PHE A 75 -1.69 -8.35 -4.87
C PHE A 75 -0.92 -8.43 -3.56
N LEU A 76 -0.19 -9.52 -3.38
CA LEU A 76 0.81 -9.66 -2.32
C LEU A 76 2.17 -9.68 -3.00
N ARG A 77 2.91 -8.58 -2.92
CA ARG A 77 4.22 -8.47 -3.54
C ARG A 77 5.31 -8.87 -2.57
N PHE A 78 5.96 -10.00 -2.83
CA PHE A 78 7.17 -10.44 -2.12
C PHE A 78 8.39 -9.81 -2.79
N GLY A 79 8.86 -8.71 -2.19
CA GLY A 79 9.89 -7.87 -2.79
C GLY A 79 10.52 -6.93 -1.77
N GLY A 80 11.56 -6.19 -2.18
CA GLY A 80 12.26 -5.24 -1.32
C GLY A 80 13.76 -5.28 -1.59
N THR A 81 14.54 -4.62 -0.73
CA THR A 81 16.00 -4.52 -0.98
C THR A 81 16.68 -5.88 -1.09
N GLU A 82 16.25 -6.86 -0.30
CA GLU A 82 16.84 -8.21 -0.29
C GLU A 82 16.45 -9.06 -1.52
N THR A 83 15.48 -8.64 -2.35
CA THR A 83 15.15 -9.34 -3.62
C THR A 83 16.39 -9.66 -4.44
N ASP A 84 17.30 -8.69 -4.54
CA ASP A 84 18.52 -8.80 -5.33
C ASP A 84 19.67 -9.53 -4.61
N PHE A 85 19.40 -10.11 -3.44
CA PHE A 85 20.36 -10.87 -2.64
C PHE A 85 19.81 -12.24 -2.22
N LEU A 86 18.58 -12.59 -2.62
CA LEU A 86 18.05 -13.94 -2.47
C LEU A 86 18.47 -14.81 -3.68
N ILE A 87 18.87 -16.05 -3.39
CA ILE A 87 19.23 -17.07 -4.38
C ILE A 87 18.38 -18.31 -4.09
N PHE A 88 17.67 -18.81 -5.09
CA PHE A 88 16.94 -20.06 -4.93
C PHE A 88 17.89 -21.26 -5.02
N ASP A 89 17.81 -22.18 -4.06
CA ASP A 89 18.53 -23.46 -4.13
C ASP A 89 17.53 -24.62 -3.93
N PRO A 90 17.19 -25.36 -5.00
CA PRO A 90 16.23 -26.46 -4.93
C PRO A 90 16.77 -27.71 -4.19
N ASN A 91 18.07 -27.76 -3.89
CA ASN A 91 18.75 -28.90 -3.27
C ASN A 91 19.15 -28.62 -1.81
N LYS A 92 19.03 -27.37 -1.35
CA LYS A 92 19.30 -27.02 0.03
C LYS A 92 18.20 -27.54 0.95
N ASP A 93 18.61 -28.15 2.05
CA ASP A 93 17.70 -28.55 3.12
C ASP A 93 16.95 -27.34 3.68
N SER A 94 15.62 -27.45 3.72
CA SER A 94 14.75 -26.54 4.46
C SER A 94 15.10 -26.57 5.95
N THR A 95 14.81 -25.48 6.66
CA THR A 95 15.05 -25.45 8.11
C THR A 95 14.10 -26.40 8.84
N SER A 96 14.41 -26.71 10.10
CA SER A 96 13.55 -27.57 10.92
C SER A 96 12.12 -27.03 11.03
N GLU A 97 11.97 -25.70 11.16
CA GLU A 97 10.67 -25.03 11.24
C GLU A 97 9.89 -25.13 9.93
N GLU A 98 10.55 -24.94 8.78
CA GLU A 98 9.93 -25.13 7.46
C GLU A 98 9.56 -26.60 7.20
N LYS A 99 10.37 -27.56 7.66
CA LYS A 99 10.09 -29.00 7.53
C LYS A 99 8.88 -29.42 8.36
N ILE A 100 8.83 -29.02 9.64
CA ILE A 100 7.67 -29.28 10.51
C ILE A 100 6.40 -28.71 9.89
N LEU A 101 6.46 -27.47 9.38
CA LEU A 101 5.29 -26.84 8.78
C LEU A 101 4.79 -27.58 7.55
N TRP A 102 5.71 -28.04 6.70
CA TRP A 102 5.39 -28.82 5.50
C TRP A 102 4.79 -30.19 5.83
N GLU A 103 5.35 -30.90 6.80
CA GLU A 103 4.82 -32.20 7.25
C GLU A 103 3.39 -32.07 7.78
N LEU A 104 3.10 -30.98 8.51
CA LEU A 104 1.74 -30.67 8.97
C LEU A 104 0.79 -30.31 7.83
N GLN A 105 1.27 -29.63 6.77
CA GLN A 105 0.48 -29.33 5.57
C GLN A 105 0.06 -30.58 4.81
N ALA A 106 0.94 -31.58 4.71
CA ALA A 106 0.63 -32.82 4.02
C ALA A 106 -0.48 -33.65 4.71
N GLN A 107 -0.76 -33.37 5.99
CA GLN A 107 -1.70 -34.12 6.82
C GLN A 107 -3.06 -33.42 7.02
N GLN A 108 -3.21 -32.17 6.59
CA GLN A 108 -4.39 -31.33 6.85
C GLN A 108 -4.78 -30.52 5.59
N GLU A 109 -5.93 -29.86 5.63
CA GLU A 109 -6.32 -28.93 4.55
C GLU A 109 -5.29 -27.79 4.42
N ALA A 110 -4.92 -27.45 3.18
CA ALA A 110 -3.85 -26.50 2.87
C ALA A 110 -4.01 -25.14 3.59
N CYS A 111 -5.25 -24.67 3.77
CA CYS A 111 -5.60 -23.39 4.39
C CYS A 111 -6.13 -23.51 5.83
N GLY A 112 -6.05 -24.69 6.46
CA GLY A 112 -6.50 -24.93 7.83
C GLY A 112 -5.63 -24.26 8.90
N SER A 113 -6.15 -24.18 10.14
CA SER A 113 -5.35 -23.82 11.32
C SER A 113 -4.42 -24.99 11.68
N ARG A 114 -3.26 -24.69 12.28
CA ARG A 114 -2.23 -25.71 12.57
C ARG A 114 -1.85 -25.70 14.06
N PRO A 115 -2.67 -26.29 14.94
CA PRO A 115 -2.42 -26.28 16.39
C PRO A 115 -1.05 -26.84 16.78
N ALA A 116 -0.56 -27.84 16.05
CA ALA A 116 0.74 -28.46 16.30
C ALA A 116 1.94 -27.52 16.01
N PHE A 117 1.76 -26.44 15.25
CA PHE A 117 2.83 -25.48 14.94
C PHE A 117 2.97 -24.35 15.98
N VAL A 118 1.99 -24.20 16.88
CA VAL A 118 1.93 -23.08 17.85
C VAL A 118 3.18 -23.00 18.75
N ALA A 119 3.79 -24.14 19.10
CA ALA A 119 5.00 -24.15 19.92
C ALA A 119 6.22 -23.58 19.16
N VAL A 120 6.38 -23.94 17.88
CA VAL A 120 7.44 -23.41 17.01
C VAL A 120 7.23 -21.92 16.76
N GLU A 121 5.98 -21.52 16.50
CA GLU A 121 5.61 -20.12 16.30
C GLU A 121 5.97 -19.25 17.51
N LYS A 122 5.63 -19.68 18.74
CA LYS A 122 5.99 -18.96 19.97
C LYS A 122 7.51 -18.77 20.11
N LEU A 123 8.30 -19.78 19.73
CA LEU A 123 9.75 -19.68 19.74
C LEU A 123 10.26 -18.65 18.72
N LEU A 124 9.74 -18.71 17.48
CA LEU A 124 10.10 -17.75 16.43
C LEU A 124 9.73 -16.32 16.83
N LEU A 125 8.54 -16.12 17.39
CA LEU A 125 8.08 -14.81 17.89
C LEU A 125 8.96 -14.27 19.01
N ALA A 126 9.39 -15.12 19.96
CA ALA A 126 10.32 -14.71 21.02
C ALA A 126 11.68 -14.26 20.46
N GLN A 127 12.11 -14.83 19.33
CA GLN A 127 13.38 -14.49 18.67
C GLN A 127 13.26 -13.32 17.68
N TRP A 128 12.05 -13.04 17.18
CA TRP A 128 11.79 -12.04 16.14
C TRP A 128 12.33 -10.64 16.45
N PRO A 129 12.21 -10.08 17.67
CA PRO A 129 12.77 -8.75 17.96
C PRO A 129 14.29 -8.64 17.74
N THR A 130 15.02 -9.74 17.94
CA THR A 130 16.46 -9.79 17.66
C THR A 130 16.71 -9.82 16.17
N GLN A 131 15.96 -10.64 15.43
CA GLN A 131 16.07 -10.72 13.97
C GLN A 131 15.70 -9.40 13.29
N GLU A 132 14.62 -8.75 13.73
CA GLU A 132 14.20 -7.44 13.24
C GLU A 132 15.31 -6.40 13.39
N LYS A 133 15.98 -6.36 14.55
CA LYS A 133 17.13 -5.46 14.77
C LYS A 133 18.27 -5.76 13.81
N LEU A 134 18.53 -7.02 13.49
CA LEU A 134 19.57 -7.41 12.52
C LEU A 134 19.21 -6.93 11.11
N ILE A 135 17.99 -7.18 10.65
CA ILE A 135 17.48 -6.73 9.35
C ILE A 135 17.62 -5.21 9.24
N LEU A 136 17.12 -4.45 10.22
CA LEU A 136 17.19 -2.99 10.21
C LEU A 136 18.64 -2.47 10.27
N ALA A 137 19.53 -3.13 11.02
CA ALA A 137 20.95 -2.78 11.08
C ALA A 137 21.67 -3.03 9.75
N GLU A 138 21.39 -4.14 9.06
CA GLU A 138 21.93 -4.44 7.72
C GLU A 138 21.47 -3.40 6.69
N GLN A 139 20.17 -3.11 6.65
CA GLN A 139 19.61 -2.05 5.81
C GLN A 139 20.27 -0.69 6.08
N ASN A 140 20.50 -0.37 7.36
CA ASN A 140 21.11 0.90 7.73
C ASN A 140 22.57 1.02 7.27
N ARG A 141 23.32 -0.09 7.32
CA ARG A 141 24.71 -0.19 6.87
C ARG A 141 24.86 -0.32 5.35
N LYS A 142 23.79 -0.69 4.64
CA LYS A 142 23.78 -0.99 3.20
C LYS A 142 24.80 -2.07 2.82
N LYS A 143 24.98 -3.04 3.72
CA LYS A 143 25.88 -4.19 3.52
C LYS A 143 25.00 -5.43 3.45
N HIS A 144 24.55 -5.73 2.25
CA HIS A 144 23.69 -6.87 1.97
C HIS A 144 24.57 -8.06 1.63
N LYS A 145 24.17 -9.26 2.08
CA LYS A 145 24.85 -10.51 1.71
C LYS A 145 23.82 -11.42 1.06
N ASN A 146 24.29 -12.38 0.28
CA ASN A 146 23.39 -13.36 -0.28
C ASN A 146 22.77 -14.21 0.83
N ALA A 147 21.48 -14.54 0.66
CA ALA A 147 20.76 -15.55 1.43
C ALA A 147 20.12 -16.54 0.46
N THR A 148 19.89 -17.75 0.95
CA THR A 148 19.29 -18.82 0.14
C THR A 148 17.85 -19.03 0.56
N ILE A 149 16.95 -19.16 -0.40
CA ILE A 149 15.58 -19.63 -0.18
C ILE A 149 15.40 -21.04 -0.75
N THR A 150 14.51 -21.82 -0.16
CA THR A 150 14.28 -23.22 -0.50
C THR A 150 12.92 -23.41 -1.18
N LYS A 151 12.60 -24.65 -1.56
CA LYS A 151 11.27 -25.04 -2.07
C LYS A 151 10.17 -24.71 -1.06
N ASN A 152 10.36 -25.11 0.21
CA ASN A 152 9.39 -24.85 1.27
C ASN A 152 9.18 -23.36 1.53
N THR A 153 10.22 -22.52 1.39
CA THR A 153 10.07 -21.07 1.49
C THR A 153 9.05 -20.55 0.46
N LEU A 154 9.13 -21.03 -0.79
CA LEU A 154 8.19 -20.67 -1.86
C LEU A 154 6.79 -21.22 -1.61
N ASP A 155 6.68 -22.45 -1.11
CA ASP A 155 5.40 -23.09 -0.78
C ASP A 155 4.66 -22.32 0.31
N ILE A 156 5.36 -21.87 1.35
CA ILE A 156 4.75 -21.10 2.44
C ILE A 156 4.27 -19.74 1.93
N LEU A 157 5.07 -19.04 1.10
CA LEU A 157 4.68 -17.76 0.51
C LEU A 157 3.46 -17.89 -0.39
N TYR A 158 3.46 -18.88 -1.28
CA TYR A 158 2.34 -19.13 -2.19
C TYR A 158 1.08 -19.56 -1.44
N SER A 159 1.22 -20.48 -0.47
CA SER A 159 0.12 -20.94 0.39
C SER A 159 -0.52 -19.76 1.13
N PHE A 160 0.29 -18.89 1.74
CA PHE A 160 -0.22 -17.72 2.46
C PHE A 160 -1.00 -16.78 1.53
N ALA A 161 -0.45 -16.45 0.36
CA ALA A 161 -1.12 -15.58 -0.62
C ALA A 161 -2.45 -16.20 -1.09
N ASN A 162 -2.40 -17.45 -1.56
CA ASN A 162 -3.55 -18.15 -2.12
C ASN A 162 -4.66 -18.37 -1.08
N CYS A 163 -4.31 -18.83 0.13
CA CYS A 163 -5.26 -19.03 1.22
C CYS A 163 -5.86 -17.74 1.76
N SER A 164 -5.19 -16.59 1.54
CA SER A 164 -5.70 -15.27 1.93
C SER A 164 -6.44 -14.57 0.80
N GLY A 165 -6.60 -15.20 -0.38
CA GLY A 165 -7.27 -14.59 -1.53
C GLY A 165 -6.46 -13.46 -2.19
N PHE A 166 -5.13 -13.56 -2.14
CA PHE A 166 -4.20 -12.64 -2.82
C PHE A 166 -3.50 -13.31 -3.99
N HIS A 167 -3.23 -12.51 -5.03
CA HIS A 167 -2.35 -12.93 -6.12
C HIS A 167 -0.90 -12.60 -5.79
N LEU A 168 -0.02 -13.62 -5.76
CA LEU A 168 1.39 -13.43 -5.44
C LEU A 168 2.15 -12.79 -6.61
N ILE A 169 2.89 -11.73 -6.31
CA ILE A 169 3.92 -11.16 -7.18
C ILE A 169 5.27 -11.46 -6.54
N PHE A 170 6.17 -12.11 -7.26
CA PHE A 170 7.48 -12.50 -6.76
C PHE A 170 8.59 -11.74 -7.49
N GLY A 171 9.41 -10.99 -6.73
CA GLY A 171 10.58 -10.30 -7.26
C GLY A 171 11.77 -11.23 -7.45
N LEU A 172 12.27 -11.33 -8.68
CA LEU A 172 13.48 -12.09 -9.03
C LEU A 172 14.74 -11.26 -8.81
N ASN A 173 15.85 -11.94 -8.51
CA ASN A 173 17.15 -11.31 -8.29
C ASN A 173 17.77 -10.80 -9.60
N ALA A 174 17.91 -9.47 -9.74
CA ALA A 174 18.50 -8.85 -10.91
C ALA A 174 20.03 -8.64 -10.79
N LEU A 175 20.67 -8.97 -9.66
CA LEU A 175 22.12 -8.80 -9.48
C LEU A 175 22.94 -10.04 -9.81
N LEU A 176 22.32 -11.14 -10.23
CA LEU A 176 23.01 -12.26 -10.85
C LEU A 176 23.45 -11.86 -12.25
N ARG A 177 24.76 -11.78 -12.49
CA ARG A 177 25.35 -11.23 -13.73
C ARG A 177 26.41 -12.16 -14.31
N LYS A 178 26.43 -12.29 -15.64
CA LYS A 178 27.41 -13.08 -16.40
C LYS A 178 28.20 -12.18 -17.36
N GLY A 179 29.51 -12.45 -17.47
CA GLY A 179 30.37 -11.82 -18.49
C GLY A 179 30.44 -10.29 -18.47
N GLY A 180 30.10 -9.65 -17.35
CA GLY A 180 30.04 -8.20 -17.22
C GLY A 180 28.69 -7.72 -16.68
N LEU A 181 27.74 -7.39 -17.57
CA LEU A 181 26.52 -6.65 -17.21
C LEU A 181 25.20 -7.36 -17.60
N GLN A 182 25.23 -8.47 -18.32
CA GLN A 182 24.01 -9.19 -18.70
C GLN A 182 23.45 -9.99 -17.52
N TRP A 183 22.12 -10.00 -17.37
CA TRP A 183 21.45 -10.79 -16.35
C TRP A 183 21.62 -12.29 -16.60
N GLU A 184 22.01 -13.02 -15.54
CA GLU A 184 22.16 -14.47 -15.58
C GLU A 184 20.90 -15.14 -15.03
N SER A 185 20.13 -15.75 -15.93
CA SER A 185 18.78 -16.21 -15.67
C SER A 185 18.68 -17.65 -15.14
N SER A 186 19.78 -18.41 -15.08
CA SER A 186 19.76 -19.82 -14.63
C SER A 186 19.13 -20.02 -13.24
N ASN A 187 19.34 -19.12 -12.28
CA ASN A 187 18.70 -19.23 -10.97
C ASN A 187 17.18 -18.98 -11.03
N ALA A 188 16.76 -18.00 -11.82
CA ALA A 188 15.34 -17.75 -12.06
C ALA A 188 14.68 -18.91 -12.80
N GLN A 189 15.37 -19.53 -13.77
CA GLN A 189 14.88 -20.72 -14.46
C GLN A 189 14.64 -21.88 -13.49
N ALA A 190 15.59 -22.18 -12.59
CA ALA A 190 15.39 -23.21 -11.57
C ALA A 190 14.18 -22.95 -10.67
N LEU A 191 13.94 -21.68 -10.30
CA LEU A 191 12.76 -21.28 -9.54
C LEU A 191 11.47 -21.46 -10.35
N LEU A 192 11.46 -21.02 -11.61
CA LEU A 192 10.32 -21.17 -12.52
C LEU A 192 9.98 -22.64 -12.78
N ASP A 193 10.99 -23.50 -12.95
CA ASP A 193 10.82 -24.96 -13.09
C ASP A 193 10.08 -25.54 -11.87
N TYR A 194 10.50 -25.15 -10.67
CA TYR A 194 9.85 -25.57 -9.43
C TYR A 194 8.40 -25.07 -9.35
N CYS A 195 8.17 -23.76 -9.50
CA CYS A 195 6.84 -23.19 -9.43
C CYS A 195 5.89 -23.74 -10.50
N ALA A 196 6.38 -24.01 -11.71
CA ALA A 196 5.60 -24.64 -12.77
C ALA A 196 5.24 -26.09 -12.41
N SER A 197 6.16 -26.86 -11.80
CA SER A 197 5.88 -28.23 -11.32
C SER A 197 4.79 -28.27 -10.25
N GLN A 198 4.73 -27.24 -9.40
CA GLN A 198 3.68 -27.07 -8.38
C GLN A 198 2.41 -26.38 -8.92
N ARG A 199 2.42 -25.99 -10.20
CA ARG A 199 1.34 -25.25 -10.87
C ARG A 199 0.98 -23.92 -10.18
N TYR A 200 1.96 -23.25 -9.59
CA TYR A 200 1.75 -21.98 -8.90
C TYR A 200 1.47 -20.84 -9.87
N ASN A 201 0.33 -20.19 -9.70
CA ASN A 201 -0.07 -19.01 -10.47
C ASN A 201 0.56 -17.75 -9.85
N ILE A 202 1.73 -17.36 -10.36
CA ILE A 202 2.54 -16.26 -9.84
C ILE A 202 2.82 -15.25 -10.96
N SER A 203 2.76 -13.97 -10.61
CA SER A 203 3.30 -12.88 -11.43
C SER A 203 4.70 -12.49 -11.00
N TRP A 204 5.46 -11.85 -11.88
CA TRP A 204 6.90 -11.66 -11.67
C TRP A 204 7.31 -10.19 -11.73
N GLU A 205 8.35 -9.87 -10.98
CA GLU A 205 9.17 -8.65 -11.09
C GLU A 205 10.64 -9.06 -11.28
N LEU A 206 11.50 -8.14 -11.70
CA LEU A 206 12.94 -8.37 -11.79
C LEU A 206 13.72 -7.19 -11.20
N GLY A 207 14.25 -7.43 -10.00
CA GLY A 207 15.02 -6.51 -9.21
C GLY A 207 14.22 -5.46 -8.47
N ASN A 208 14.87 -4.78 -7.53
CA ASN A 208 14.25 -3.79 -6.67
C ASN A 208 15.09 -2.51 -6.58
N GLU A 209 14.51 -1.35 -6.85
CA GLU A 209 15.18 -0.05 -6.87
C GLU A 209 16.54 -0.07 -7.61
N PRO A 210 16.57 -0.44 -8.91
CA PRO A 210 17.80 -0.56 -9.70
C PRO A 210 18.61 0.74 -9.76
N ASN A 211 17.95 1.89 -9.58
CA ASN A 211 18.58 3.20 -9.43
C ASN A 211 19.59 3.27 -8.26
N SER A 212 19.54 2.32 -7.33
CA SER A 212 20.43 2.24 -6.16
C SER A 212 21.40 1.05 -6.17
N PHE A 213 21.42 0.20 -7.21
CA PHE A 213 22.30 -0.99 -7.27
C PHE A 213 23.77 -0.67 -6.97
N ARG A 214 24.32 0.39 -7.56
CA ARG A 214 25.73 0.77 -7.32
C ARG A 214 26.02 1.00 -5.83
N LYS A 215 25.05 1.52 -5.09
CA LYS A 215 25.17 1.77 -3.64
C LYS A 215 25.03 0.50 -2.81
N LYS A 216 24.24 -0.47 -3.29
CA LYS A 216 23.88 -1.70 -2.56
C LYS A 216 24.87 -2.85 -2.82
N SER A 217 25.39 -2.96 -4.03
CA SER A 217 26.22 -4.09 -4.50
C SER A 217 27.50 -3.68 -5.23
N GLY A 218 27.71 -2.39 -5.50
CA GLY A 218 28.82 -1.91 -6.32
C GLY A 218 28.60 -2.04 -7.84
N ILE A 219 27.54 -2.74 -8.27
CA ILE A 219 27.21 -2.97 -9.68
C ILE A 219 26.33 -1.83 -10.20
N HIS A 220 26.65 -1.28 -11.37
CA HIS A 220 25.80 -0.31 -12.05
C HIS A 220 25.17 -0.93 -13.29
N ILE A 221 23.84 -0.92 -13.34
CA ILE A 221 23.05 -1.33 -14.51
C ILE A 221 22.26 -0.09 -14.95
N ASP A 222 22.38 0.28 -16.22
CA ASP A 222 21.58 1.36 -16.78
C ASP A 222 20.19 0.87 -17.19
N GLY A 223 19.29 1.80 -17.50
CA GLY A 223 17.93 1.44 -17.87
C GLY A 223 17.85 0.64 -19.17
N PHE A 224 18.78 0.84 -20.12
CA PHE A 224 18.71 0.12 -21.40
C PHE A 224 19.00 -1.36 -21.20
N GLN A 225 20.09 -1.68 -20.48
CA GLN A 225 20.47 -3.05 -20.14
C GLN A 225 19.38 -3.71 -19.28
N LEU A 226 18.84 -3.01 -18.29
CA LEU A 226 17.72 -3.54 -17.49
C LEU A 226 16.51 -3.87 -18.37
N GLY A 227 16.22 -3.04 -19.38
CA GLY A 227 15.16 -3.34 -20.34
C GLY A 227 15.43 -4.60 -21.17
N GLN A 228 16.68 -4.86 -21.54
CA GLN A 228 17.08 -6.10 -22.21
C GLN A 228 16.94 -7.31 -21.28
N ASP A 229 17.27 -7.16 -19.99
CA ASP A 229 17.09 -8.21 -18.99
C ASP A 229 15.60 -8.61 -18.86
N PHE A 230 14.69 -7.62 -18.88
CA PHE A 230 13.24 -7.86 -18.86
C PHE A 230 12.73 -8.54 -20.13
N ILE A 231 13.28 -8.21 -21.30
CA ILE A 231 12.97 -8.91 -22.56
C ILE A 231 13.39 -10.38 -22.45
N HIS A 232 14.59 -10.64 -21.94
CA HIS A 232 15.08 -11.99 -21.70
C HIS A 232 14.16 -12.75 -20.72
N LEU A 233 13.75 -12.14 -19.61
CA LEU A 233 12.81 -12.74 -18.67
C LEU A 233 11.46 -13.06 -19.33
N ARG A 234 10.91 -12.17 -20.15
CA ARG A 234 9.67 -12.44 -20.89
C ARG A 234 9.83 -13.64 -21.83
N GLN A 235 10.95 -13.76 -22.53
CA GLN A 235 11.24 -14.92 -23.38
C GLN A 235 11.31 -16.21 -22.56
N LEU A 236 11.96 -16.18 -21.40
CA LEU A 236 12.02 -17.32 -20.48
C LEU A 236 10.63 -17.74 -19.99
N LEU A 237 9.79 -16.79 -19.56
CA LEU A 237 8.42 -17.06 -19.11
C LEU A 237 7.56 -17.72 -20.20
N ASN A 238 7.75 -17.33 -21.46
CA ASN A 238 7.01 -17.89 -22.60
C ASN A 238 7.31 -19.37 -22.86
N ASN A 239 8.43 -19.90 -22.34
CA ASN A 239 8.76 -21.33 -22.45
C ASN A 239 7.88 -22.22 -21.56
N TYR A 240 7.17 -21.64 -20.60
CA TYR A 240 6.28 -22.37 -19.68
C TYR A 240 4.83 -22.12 -20.06
N ALA A 241 4.07 -23.19 -20.34
CA ALA A 241 2.65 -23.08 -20.68
C ALA A 241 1.84 -22.30 -19.62
N LEU A 242 2.19 -22.43 -18.34
CA LEU A 242 1.55 -21.71 -17.23
C LEU A 242 1.85 -20.19 -17.24
N TYR A 243 2.98 -19.77 -17.78
CA TYR A 243 3.49 -18.40 -17.66
C TYR A 243 3.51 -17.60 -18.98
N GLN A 244 3.09 -18.19 -20.10
CA GLN A 244 2.94 -17.50 -21.39
C GLN A 244 2.08 -16.22 -21.31
N HIS A 245 1.07 -16.23 -20.44
CA HIS A 245 0.16 -15.10 -20.24
C HIS A 245 0.28 -14.49 -18.83
N THR A 246 1.23 -14.93 -18.02
CA THR A 246 1.42 -14.34 -16.70
C THR A 246 1.92 -12.91 -16.82
N LYS A 247 1.62 -12.13 -15.78
CA LYS A 247 1.96 -10.73 -15.71
C LYS A 247 3.39 -10.50 -15.27
N LEU A 248 4.04 -9.54 -15.90
CA LEU A 248 5.40 -9.08 -15.58
C LEU A 248 5.35 -7.58 -15.27
N TYR A 249 5.86 -7.19 -14.11
CA TYR A 249 5.85 -5.80 -13.65
C TYR A 249 7.27 -5.30 -13.42
N GLY A 250 7.50 -4.00 -13.56
CA GLY A 250 8.83 -3.41 -13.37
C GLY A 250 8.88 -1.94 -13.76
N PRO A 251 10.00 -1.25 -13.53
CA PRO A 251 11.26 -1.77 -13.02
C PRO A 251 11.47 -1.57 -11.50
N ASP A 252 10.40 -1.30 -10.74
CA ASP A 252 10.45 -1.06 -9.29
C ASP A 252 11.49 -0.01 -8.89
N VAL A 253 11.56 1.08 -9.68
CA VAL A 253 12.45 2.19 -9.38
C VAL A 253 12.02 2.92 -8.12
N GLY A 254 12.99 3.49 -7.40
CA GLY A 254 12.71 4.39 -6.29
C GLY A 254 12.00 5.69 -6.70
N GLN A 255 11.97 6.66 -5.78
CA GLN A 255 11.40 7.98 -6.06
C GLN A 255 12.01 8.64 -7.32
N PRO A 256 11.22 9.39 -8.12
CA PRO A 256 11.60 9.92 -9.44
C PRO A 256 12.57 11.11 -9.35
N ARG A 257 13.72 10.93 -8.69
CA ARG A 257 14.83 11.90 -8.77
C ARG A 257 15.43 11.89 -10.17
N LYS A 258 16.13 12.96 -10.58
CA LYS A 258 16.72 13.11 -11.92
C LYS A 258 17.47 11.87 -12.47
N HIS A 259 18.21 11.15 -11.64
CA HIS A 259 18.90 9.92 -12.09
C HIS A 259 17.94 8.74 -12.25
N THR A 260 16.98 8.58 -11.35
CA THR A 260 15.91 7.59 -11.43
C THR A 260 15.03 7.82 -12.65
N GLN A 261 14.65 9.07 -12.94
CA GLN A 261 13.88 9.44 -14.13
C GLN A 261 14.61 9.04 -15.43
N ARG A 262 15.94 9.27 -15.49
CA ARG A 262 16.76 8.83 -16.63
C ARG A 262 16.78 7.31 -16.79
N LEU A 263 16.94 6.58 -15.67
CA LEU A 263 16.88 5.12 -15.67
C LEU A 263 15.52 4.63 -16.17
N LEU A 264 14.43 5.13 -15.59
CA LEU A 264 13.06 4.77 -15.97
C LEU A 264 12.80 5.06 -17.45
N LYS A 265 13.14 6.26 -17.93
CA LYS A 265 12.95 6.63 -19.35
C LYS A 265 13.74 5.72 -20.30
N SER A 266 14.98 5.38 -19.95
CA SER A 266 15.82 4.47 -20.75
C SER A 266 15.27 3.03 -20.72
N PHE A 267 14.83 2.57 -19.55
CA PHE A 267 14.19 1.27 -19.36
C PHE A 267 12.92 1.13 -20.19
N LEU A 268 12.00 2.10 -20.12
CA LEU A 268 10.73 2.01 -20.86
C LEU A 268 10.94 2.03 -22.37
N LYS A 269 11.95 2.74 -22.87
CA LYS A 269 12.33 2.69 -24.29
C LYS A 269 12.85 1.32 -24.74
N SER A 270 13.54 0.61 -23.84
CA SER A 270 14.14 -0.69 -24.12
C SER A 270 13.17 -1.85 -23.87
N GLY A 271 12.68 -2.00 -22.64
CA GLY A 271 11.85 -3.13 -22.18
C GLY A 271 10.39 -2.78 -21.86
N GLY A 272 9.93 -1.54 -22.05
CA GLY A 272 8.59 -1.13 -21.63
C GLY A 272 7.42 -1.86 -22.32
N LYS A 273 7.67 -2.53 -23.45
CA LYS A 273 6.67 -3.33 -24.18
C LYS A 273 6.38 -4.68 -23.54
N VAL A 274 7.31 -5.28 -22.80
CA VAL A 274 7.17 -6.64 -22.26
C VAL A 274 6.56 -6.70 -20.86
N ILE A 275 6.45 -5.53 -20.21
CA ILE A 275 5.80 -5.38 -18.90
C ILE A 275 4.31 -5.03 -19.07
N ASP A 276 3.50 -5.49 -18.12
CA ASP A 276 2.07 -5.24 -18.03
C ASP A 276 1.75 -3.93 -17.31
N ALA A 277 2.57 -3.54 -16.33
CA ALA A 277 2.47 -2.24 -15.63
C ALA A 277 3.86 -1.71 -15.23
N VAL A 278 3.98 -0.39 -15.18
CA VAL A 278 5.18 0.31 -14.69
C VAL A 278 5.10 0.44 -13.17
N THR A 279 6.07 -0.12 -12.46
CA THR A 279 6.17 -0.03 -10.99
C THR A 279 7.23 0.98 -10.55
N TRP A 280 6.90 1.75 -9.52
CA TRP A 280 7.81 2.67 -8.85
C TRP A 280 7.45 2.81 -7.36
N HIS A 281 8.39 3.35 -6.57
CA HIS A 281 8.26 3.42 -5.13
C HIS A 281 8.16 4.85 -4.60
N HIS A 282 7.42 5.01 -3.50
CA HIS A 282 7.27 6.31 -2.86
C HIS A 282 7.24 6.24 -1.33
N TYR A 283 8.07 7.07 -0.70
CA TYR A 283 8.08 7.32 0.74
C TYR A 283 8.16 8.82 0.97
N TYR A 284 7.31 9.37 1.85
CA TYR A 284 7.26 10.81 2.08
C TYR A 284 8.52 11.34 2.75
N VAL A 285 8.99 10.63 3.78
CA VAL A 285 10.02 11.14 4.70
C VAL A 285 11.04 10.09 5.08
N ASN A 286 12.13 10.54 5.71
CA ASN A 286 13.16 9.66 6.26
C ASN A 286 12.76 9.19 7.66
N GLY A 287 12.63 7.88 7.89
CA GLY A 287 12.23 7.34 9.19
C GLY A 287 13.14 7.73 10.35
N ARG A 288 14.41 8.06 10.08
CA ARG A 288 15.40 8.42 11.11
C ARG A 288 15.29 9.86 11.61
N SER A 289 14.70 10.75 10.83
CA SER A 289 14.65 12.19 11.13
C SER A 289 13.25 12.79 11.06
N ALA A 290 12.24 12.00 10.68
CA ALA A 290 10.88 12.46 10.57
C ALA A 290 10.31 12.86 11.93
N THR A 291 9.51 13.91 11.91
CA THR A 291 8.84 14.48 13.07
C THR A 291 7.34 14.32 12.94
N ARG A 292 6.63 14.51 14.06
CA ARG A 292 5.15 14.56 14.07
C ARG A 292 4.60 15.62 13.11
N ARG A 293 5.29 16.76 12.94
CA ARG A 293 4.86 17.83 12.04
C ARG A 293 4.88 17.37 10.58
N ASP A 294 5.87 16.57 10.20
CA ASP A 294 5.99 16.08 8.82
C ASP A 294 4.81 15.17 8.43
N PHE A 295 4.30 14.38 9.39
CA PHE A 295 3.14 13.49 9.19
C PHE A 295 1.81 14.23 9.00
N LEU A 296 1.74 15.50 9.38
CA LEU A 296 0.55 16.35 9.28
C LEU A 296 0.73 17.52 8.31
N SER A 297 1.89 17.64 7.66
CA SER A 297 2.22 18.77 6.78
C SER A 297 1.56 18.58 5.41
N PRO A 298 0.69 19.52 4.98
CA PRO A 298 0.16 19.51 3.62
C PRO A 298 1.26 19.58 2.55
N GLU A 299 2.36 20.29 2.83
CA GLU A 299 3.53 20.37 1.94
C GLU A 299 4.15 19.00 1.71
N VAL A 300 4.32 18.21 2.78
CA VAL A 300 4.82 16.84 2.68
C VAL A 300 3.84 15.97 1.90
N LEU A 301 2.54 16.03 2.21
CA LEU A 301 1.52 15.23 1.51
C LEU A 301 1.46 15.54 0.00
N ASP A 302 1.59 16.81 -0.38
CA ASP A 302 1.52 17.25 -1.78
C ASP A 302 2.71 16.78 -2.62
N THR A 303 3.84 16.38 -2.00
CA THR A 303 4.99 15.83 -2.73
C THR A 303 4.65 14.58 -3.54
N LEU A 304 3.67 13.79 -3.10
CA LEU A 304 3.22 12.60 -3.83
C LEU A 304 2.61 12.99 -5.19
N ALA A 305 1.81 14.05 -5.25
CA ALA A 305 1.19 14.48 -6.50
C ALA A 305 2.24 14.89 -7.52
N THR A 306 3.27 15.64 -7.10
CA THR A 306 4.42 15.99 -7.95
C THR A 306 5.12 14.75 -8.48
N ALA A 307 5.43 13.79 -7.60
CA ALA A 307 6.11 12.56 -8.01
C ALA A 307 5.26 11.72 -8.99
N ILE A 308 3.93 11.64 -8.78
CA ILE A 308 3.02 10.97 -9.72
C ILE A 308 3.07 11.65 -11.09
N TYR A 309 2.98 12.98 -11.16
CA TYR A 309 3.03 13.69 -12.44
C TYR A 309 4.35 13.45 -13.20
N GLU A 310 5.49 13.49 -12.50
CA GLU A 310 6.80 13.21 -13.12
C GLU A 310 6.86 11.79 -13.71
N VAL A 311 6.33 10.79 -13.00
CA VAL A 311 6.30 9.40 -13.49
C VAL A 311 5.35 9.26 -14.67
N LEU A 312 4.13 9.80 -14.57
CA LEU A 312 3.13 9.73 -15.64
C LEU A 312 3.62 10.43 -16.92
N GLU A 313 4.33 11.55 -16.82
CA GLU A 313 4.93 12.24 -17.96
C GLU A 313 5.96 11.34 -18.67
N ILE A 314 6.83 10.66 -17.91
CA ILE A 314 7.81 9.74 -18.48
C ILE A 314 7.13 8.56 -19.17
N VAL A 315 6.12 7.96 -18.51
CA VAL A 315 5.37 6.82 -19.06
C VAL A 315 4.61 7.22 -20.31
N GLY A 316 3.83 8.29 -20.28
CA GLY A 316 3.07 8.79 -21.42
C GLY A 316 3.95 9.17 -22.62
N GLY A 317 5.16 9.67 -22.38
CA GLY A 317 6.13 9.99 -23.42
C GLY A 317 6.96 8.80 -23.95
N THR A 318 6.80 7.59 -23.42
CA THR A 318 7.59 6.40 -23.83
C THR A 318 6.75 5.18 -24.17
N VAL A 319 5.81 4.81 -23.30
CA VAL A 319 4.86 3.71 -23.47
C VAL A 319 3.45 4.21 -23.10
N PRO A 320 2.79 4.98 -23.99
CA PRO A 320 1.48 5.54 -23.72
C PRO A 320 0.47 4.44 -23.33
N ASP A 321 -0.51 4.81 -22.52
CA ASP A 321 -1.59 3.95 -21.99
C ASP A 321 -1.14 2.81 -21.06
N LYS A 322 0.18 2.65 -20.82
CA LYS A 322 0.67 1.66 -19.86
C LYS A 322 0.22 2.02 -18.44
N LYS A 323 -0.32 1.03 -17.72
CA LYS A 323 -0.72 1.18 -16.32
C LYS A 323 0.49 1.51 -15.45
N VAL A 324 0.27 2.35 -14.44
CA VAL A 324 1.31 2.80 -13.50
C VAL A 324 0.90 2.45 -12.08
N TRP A 325 1.78 1.75 -11.38
CA TRP A 325 1.56 1.20 -10.06
C TRP A 325 2.58 1.75 -9.07
N LEU A 326 2.15 2.01 -7.84
CA LEU A 326 3.06 2.13 -6.70
C LEU A 326 3.38 0.71 -6.21
N GLY A 327 4.51 0.15 -6.65
CA GLY A 327 4.94 -1.23 -6.35
C GLY A 327 5.43 -1.43 -4.91
N GLU A 328 5.84 -0.35 -4.25
CA GLU A 328 6.21 -0.35 -2.84
C GLU A 328 6.06 1.07 -2.28
N THR A 329 5.29 1.24 -1.21
CA THR A 329 5.06 2.58 -0.69
C THR A 329 4.62 2.60 0.77
N SER A 330 5.04 3.63 1.51
CA SER A 330 4.65 3.84 2.90
C SER A 330 4.81 5.29 3.35
N SER A 331 4.73 5.53 4.67
CA SER A 331 4.97 6.83 5.30
C SER A 331 6.44 7.25 5.17
N ALA A 332 7.35 6.46 5.74
CA ALA A 332 8.76 6.79 5.86
C ALA A 332 9.68 5.63 5.46
N TYR A 333 10.74 5.92 4.69
CA TYR A 333 11.73 4.90 4.32
C TYR A 333 12.66 4.57 5.50
N GLY A 334 13.38 3.44 5.39
CA GLY A 334 14.30 2.98 6.43
C GLY A 334 13.61 2.23 7.57
N GLY A 335 12.56 1.46 7.24
CA GLY A 335 11.77 0.68 8.21
C GLY A 335 10.72 1.52 8.94
N GLY A 336 10.30 2.67 8.42
CA GLY A 336 9.35 3.56 9.08
C GLY A 336 9.99 4.49 10.12
N ALA A 337 9.20 5.47 10.57
CA ALA A 337 9.56 6.43 11.61
C ALA A 337 9.07 5.93 12.99
N PRO A 338 9.98 5.62 13.94
CA PRO A 338 9.61 5.07 15.23
C PRO A 338 8.58 5.93 15.98
N ARG A 339 7.54 5.30 16.53
CA ARG A 339 6.41 5.94 17.26
C ARG A 339 5.53 6.87 16.42
N LEU A 340 5.74 6.90 15.09
CA LEU A 340 4.93 7.68 14.16
C LEU A 340 4.29 6.79 13.09
N SER A 341 5.06 5.87 12.50
CA SER A 341 4.57 5.03 11.39
C SER A 341 3.65 3.88 11.81
N ASN A 342 3.67 3.53 13.09
CA ASN A 342 2.83 2.48 13.69
C ASN A 342 1.67 3.07 14.51
N THR A 343 1.34 4.34 14.33
CA THR A 343 0.36 5.06 15.15
C THR A 343 -0.69 5.74 14.27
N TYR A 344 -1.75 6.25 14.89
CA TYR A 344 -2.89 6.89 14.24
C TYR A 344 -2.48 8.01 13.27
N VAL A 345 -1.42 8.76 13.57
CA VAL A 345 -0.93 9.86 12.71
C VAL A 345 -0.42 9.36 11.35
N ALA A 346 -0.02 8.09 11.21
CA ALA A 346 0.36 7.50 9.92
C ALA A 346 -0.82 7.47 8.93
N GLY A 347 -2.05 7.37 9.44
CA GLY A 347 -3.26 7.28 8.63
C GLY A 347 -3.50 8.50 7.75
N PHE A 348 -2.98 9.68 8.11
CA PHE A 348 -3.04 10.86 7.25
C PHE A 348 -2.28 10.67 5.95
N MET A 349 -1.02 10.22 6.05
CA MET A 349 -0.20 9.91 4.88
C MET A 349 -0.78 8.73 4.10
N TRP A 350 -1.37 7.75 4.78
CA TRP A 350 -1.89 6.56 4.10
C TRP A 350 -3.20 6.83 3.35
N LEU A 351 -4.21 7.41 4.00
CA LEU A 351 -5.49 7.69 3.35
C LEU A 351 -5.35 8.77 2.26
N ASP A 352 -4.50 9.79 2.49
CA ASP A 352 -4.23 10.79 1.46
C ASP A 352 -3.54 10.17 0.23
N LYS A 353 -2.61 9.25 0.45
CA LYS A 353 -1.94 8.52 -0.62
C LYS A 353 -2.92 7.73 -1.47
N LEU A 354 -3.85 7.00 -0.85
CA LEU A 354 -4.89 6.25 -1.57
C LEU A 354 -5.76 7.20 -2.41
N GLY A 355 -6.21 8.31 -1.81
CA GLY A 355 -7.03 9.31 -2.50
C GLY A 355 -6.32 10.00 -3.67
N LEU A 356 -5.08 10.47 -3.46
CA LEU A 356 -4.27 11.10 -4.50
C LEU A 356 -3.94 10.13 -5.62
N SER A 357 -3.51 8.91 -5.28
CA SER A 357 -3.11 7.90 -6.26
C SER A 357 -4.28 7.57 -7.19
N ALA A 358 -5.46 7.28 -6.64
CA ALA A 358 -6.66 7.01 -7.44
C ALA A 358 -7.06 8.21 -8.31
N ARG A 359 -7.08 9.42 -7.74
CA ARG A 359 -7.46 10.65 -8.46
C ARG A 359 -6.51 11.02 -9.60
N LEU A 360 -5.24 10.64 -9.48
CA LEU A 360 -4.19 10.96 -10.45
C LEU A 360 -3.89 9.82 -11.43
N GLY A 361 -4.59 8.69 -11.34
CA GLY A 361 -4.50 7.61 -12.34
C GLY A 361 -3.46 6.53 -12.03
N ILE A 362 -3.02 6.41 -10.77
CA ILE A 362 -2.31 5.22 -10.31
C ILE A 362 -3.32 4.08 -10.15
N ASP A 363 -3.02 2.93 -10.72
CA ASP A 363 -3.97 1.82 -10.88
C ASP A 363 -3.90 0.80 -9.72
N VAL A 364 -2.74 0.68 -9.07
CA VAL A 364 -2.48 -0.17 -7.88
C VAL A 364 -1.50 0.51 -6.94
N VAL A 365 -1.70 0.34 -5.63
CA VAL A 365 -0.89 0.88 -4.52
C VAL A 365 -0.56 -0.26 -3.55
N MET A 366 0.70 -0.67 -3.50
CA MET A 366 1.19 -1.77 -2.65
C MET A 366 1.82 -1.24 -1.36
N ARG A 367 1.13 -1.48 -0.24
CA ARG A 367 1.53 -1.01 1.09
C ARG A 367 2.74 -1.78 1.62
N GLN A 368 3.85 -1.07 1.80
CA GLN A 368 4.98 -1.52 2.61
C GLN A 368 4.70 -1.25 4.10
N VAL A 369 4.51 -2.26 4.94
CA VAL A 369 4.43 -3.72 4.65
C VAL A 369 3.19 -4.30 5.36
N PHE A 370 2.66 -5.44 4.93
CA PHE A 370 1.61 -6.12 5.69
C PHE A 370 2.12 -6.55 7.08
N PHE A 371 3.14 -7.39 7.08
CA PHE A 371 3.84 -7.90 8.25
C PHE A 371 5.35 -7.96 7.96
N GLY A 372 6.19 -7.68 8.94
CA GLY A 372 7.64 -7.74 8.80
C GLY A 372 8.38 -6.68 9.62
N ALA A 373 9.68 -6.57 9.36
CA ALA A 373 10.59 -5.72 10.11
C ALA A 373 10.30 -4.22 9.89
N GLY A 374 10.33 -3.43 10.96
CA GLY A 374 10.16 -1.98 10.94
C GLY A 374 8.96 -1.53 11.76
N THR A 375 8.50 -0.31 11.51
CA THR A 375 7.43 0.37 12.29
C THR A 375 6.29 0.86 11.41
N TYR A 376 6.34 0.61 10.11
CA TYR A 376 5.31 0.91 9.12
C TYR A 376 4.39 -0.27 8.76
N HIS A 377 4.56 -1.42 9.43
CA HIS A 377 3.76 -2.61 9.20
C HIS A 377 2.28 -2.36 9.53
N LEU A 378 1.36 -3.01 8.81
CA LEU A 378 -0.06 -2.97 9.15
C LEU A 378 -0.35 -3.82 10.39
N VAL A 379 0.38 -4.93 10.54
CA VAL A 379 0.25 -5.89 11.61
C VAL A 379 1.58 -6.02 12.34
N ASP A 380 1.57 -5.91 13.67
CA ASP A 380 2.79 -5.89 14.47
C ASP A 380 3.36 -7.28 14.77
N ALA A 381 4.46 -7.32 15.52
CA ALA A 381 5.17 -8.54 15.88
C ALA A 381 4.33 -9.54 16.69
N ASN A 382 3.26 -9.10 17.36
CA ASN A 382 2.34 -9.97 18.09
C ASN A 382 1.08 -10.31 17.26
N PHE A 383 1.13 -10.03 15.96
CA PHE A 383 0.01 -10.16 15.04
C PHE A 383 -1.19 -9.27 15.39
N GLU A 384 -0.94 -8.14 16.08
CA GLU A 384 -1.99 -7.17 16.37
C GLU A 384 -2.12 -6.14 15.24
N PRO A 385 -3.33 -5.90 14.72
CA PRO A 385 -3.57 -4.89 13.71
C PRO A 385 -3.40 -3.47 14.27
N LEU A 386 -2.68 -2.63 13.52
CA LEU A 386 -2.43 -1.22 13.86
C LEU A 386 -3.45 -0.29 13.21
N PRO A 387 -3.47 1.02 13.56
CA PRO A 387 -4.47 1.96 13.04
C PRO A 387 -4.59 1.96 11.50
N ASP A 388 -3.47 1.85 10.79
CA ASP A 388 -3.46 1.78 9.33
C ASP A 388 -4.07 0.48 8.77
N TYR A 389 -4.05 -0.63 9.51
CA TYR A 389 -4.74 -1.86 9.12
C TYR A 389 -6.26 -1.62 9.10
N TRP A 390 -6.79 -1.07 10.19
CA TRP A 390 -8.22 -0.78 10.32
C TRP A 390 -8.70 0.24 9.28
N LEU A 391 -7.90 1.28 9.05
CA LEU A 391 -8.11 2.24 7.97
C LEU A 391 -8.17 1.54 6.60
N SER A 392 -7.25 0.62 6.32
CA SER A 392 -7.18 -0.14 5.07
C SER A 392 -8.39 -1.05 4.88
N LEU A 393 -8.81 -1.73 5.95
CA LEU A 393 -9.98 -2.61 5.93
C LEU A 393 -11.27 -1.81 5.69
N LEU A 394 -11.42 -0.65 6.34
CA LEU A 394 -12.57 0.23 6.13
C LEU A 394 -12.60 0.77 4.69
N TYR A 395 -11.44 1.17 4.15
CA TYR A 395 -11.30 1.55 2.75
C TYR A 395 -11.77 0.43 1.82
N LYS A 396 -11.28 -0.80 2.01
CA LYS A 396 -11.67 -1.98 1.22
C LYS A 396 -13.18 -2.25 1.28
N LYS A 397 -13.81 -2.07 2.44
CA LYS A 397 -15.24 -2.33 2.62
C LYS A 397 -16.14 -1.25 2.00
N LEU A 398 -15.68 -0.01 1.87
CA LEU A 398 -16.54 1.12 1.51
C LEU A 398 -16.24 1.74 0.13
N VAL A 399 -14.98 1.73 -0.30
CA VAL A 399 -14.54 2.51 -1.47
C VAL A 399 -14.50 1.62 -2.72
N GLY A 400 -15.28 1.97 -3.75
CA GLY A 400 -15.32 1.26 -5.02
C GLY A 400 -14.23 1.71 -6.01
N THR A 401 -14.16 1.04 -7.17
CA THR A 401 -13.12 1.24 -8.19
C THR A 401 -13.28 2.52 -9.01
N ARG A 402 -14.52 2.97 -9.20
CA ARG A 402 -14.83 4.15 -10.02
C ARG A 402 -14.56 5.43 -9.22
N VAL A 403 -13.57 6.20 -9.68
CA VAL A 403 -13.11 7.45 -9.06
C VAL A 403 -13.99 8.61 -9.55
N LEU A 404 -14.52 9.41 -8.64
CA LEU A 404 -15.39 10.54 -8.97
C LEU A 404 -14.70 11.88 -8.73
N GLN A 405 -15.29 12.94 -9.29
CA GLN A 405 -14.82 14.30 -9.05
C GLN A 405 -15.44 14.86 -7.76
N VAL A 406 -14.61 15.50 -6.94
CA VAL A 406 -15.07 16.27 -5.78
C VAL A 406 -14.36 17.62 -5.72
N GLY A 407 -15.11 18.64 -5.38
CA GLY A 407 -14.64 19.98 -5.07
C GLY A 407 -15.01 20.39 -3.65
N LEU A 408 -14.26 21.34 -3.12
CA LEU A 408 -14.46 21.93 -1.80
C LEU A 408 -14.39 23.45 -1.91
N ALA A 409 -15.31 24.15 -1.26
CA ALA A 409 -15.32 25.61 -1.15
C ALA A 409 -15.44 26.03 0.32
N GLY A 410 -14.83 27.14 0.71
CA GLY A 410 -14.91 27.66 2.08
C GLY A 410 -13.86 27.12 3.06
N ALA A 411 -12.92 26.27 2.62
CA ALA A 411 -11.76 25.83 3.41
C ALA A 411 -10.52 25.65 2.52
N ASP A 412 -9.33 25.61 3.13
CA ASP A 412 -8.08 25.29 2.43
C ASP A 412 -8.07 23.79 2.05
N LYS A 413 -8.11 23.52 0.75
CA LYS A 413 -8.09 22.17 0.16
C LYS A 413 -6.82 21.39 0.50
N ARG A 414 -5.74 22.07 0.89
CA ARG A 414 -4.49 21.42 1.30
C ARG A 414 -4.60 20.84 2.71
N LYS A 415 -5.40 21.48 3.58
CA LYS A 415 -5.61 21.08 4.99
C LYS A 415 -6.89 20.27 5.22
N LEU A 416 -7.98 20.58 4.51
CA LEU A 416 -9.21 19.79 4.49
C LEU A 416 -9.29 19.05 3.15
N ARG A 417 -8.88 17.79 3.16
CA ARG A 417 -8.63 17.01 1.95
C ARG A 417 -9.79 16.04 1.75
N VAL A 418 -10.37 16.01 0.56
CA VAL A 418 -11.58 15.23 0.26
C VAL A 418 -11.42 14.44 -1.03
N TYR A 419 -11.98 13.23 -1.03
CA TYR A 419 -11.93 12.27 -2.13
C TYR A 419 -13.27 11.55 -2.26
N LEU A 420 -13.67 11.20 -3.48
CA LEU A 420 -14.98 10.64 -3.75
C LEU A 420 -14.87 9.50 -4.74
N HIS A 421 -15.50 8.39 -4.41
CA HIS A 421 -15.64 7.22 -5.28
C HIS A 421 -17.08 6.76 -5.28
N CYS A 422 -17.46 5.94 -6.26
CA CYS A 422 -18.62 5.08 -6.11
C CYS A 422 -18.43 4.17 -4.89
N THR A 423 -19.51 3.85 -4.18
CA THR A 423 -19.45 2.91 -3.07
C THR A 423 -19.10 1.50 -3.57
N ASN A 424 -18.35 0.74 -2.77
CA ASN A 424 -18.01 -0.64 -3.12
C ASN A 424 -19.28 -1.48 -3.29
N SER A 425 -19.53 -1.98 -4.50
CA SER A 425 -20.71 -2.77 -4.84
C SER A 425 -20.76 -4.14 -4.17
N LEU A 426 -19.62 -4.63 -3.65
CA LEU A 426 -19.54 -5.87 -2.89
C LEU A 426 -20.02 -5.70 -1.44
N ASN A 427 -20.26 -4.47 -0.99
CA ASN A 427 -20.78 -4.23 0.35
C ASN A 427 -22.31 -4.48 0.37
N PRO A 428 -22.80 -5.49 1.10
CA PRO A 428 -24.20 -5.91 1.04
C PRO A 428 -25.19 -4.86 1.59
N LYS A 429 -24.69 -3.86 2.32
CA LYS A 429 -25.50 -2.80 2.91
C LYS A 429 -25.88 -1.70 1.91
N TYR A 430 -25.02 -1.47 0.92
CA TYR A 430 -25.13 -0.35 -0.01
C TYR A 430 -25.57 -0.83 -1.39
N ARG A 431 -25.99 0.11 -2.24
CA ARG A 431 -26.55 -0.19 -3.57
C ARG A 431 -25.80 0.57 -4.65
N GLU A 432 -25.97 0.12 -5.89
CA GLU A 432 -25.51 0.87 -7.06
C GLU A 432 -26.08 2.30 -7.04
N GLY A 433 -25.26 3.26 -7.49
CA GLY A 433 -25.57 4.68 -7.39
C GLY A 433 -25.26 5.34 -6.04
N ASP A 434 -24.89 4.59 -4.99
CA ASP A 434 -24.33 5.14 -3.74
C ASP A 434 -22.88 5.61 -3.95
N VAL A 435 -22.46 6.61 -3.17
CA VAL A 435 -21.09 7.15 -3.24
C VAL A 435 -20.45 7.24 -1.86
N THR A 436 -19.14 6.96 -1.83
CA THR A 436 -18.32 7.02 -0.62
C THR A 436 -17.39 8.22 -0.70
N LEU A 437 -17.63 9.20 0.16
CA LEU A 437 -16.73 10.30 0.45
C LEU A 437 -15.76 9.87 1.55
N PHE A 438 -14.49 10.22 1.43
CA PHE A 438 -13.56 10.16 2.55
C PHE A 438 -12.77 11.46 2.65
N ALA A 439 -12.52 11.88 3.88
CA ALA A 439 -12.01 13.19 4.19
C ALA A 439 -10.96 13.16 5.31
N LEU A 440 -10.02 14.09 5.25
CA LEU A 440 -8.98 14.31 6.25
C LEU A 440 -9.00 15.76 6.70
N ASN A 441 -9.03 15.98 8.01
CA ASN A 441 -8.89 17.29 8.63
C ASN A 441 -7.50 17.43 9.27
N LEU A 442 -6.62 18.22 8.64
CA LEU A 442 -5.30 18.58 9.16
C LEU A 442 -5.32 19.84 10.03
N TYR A 443 -6.48 20.49 10.21
CA TYR A 443 -6.61 21.59 11.14
C TYR A 443 -6.57 21.08 12.59
N ASN A 444 -6.16 21.96 13.50
CA ASN A 444 -6.21 21.74 14.94
C ASN A 444 -7.59 22.09 15.55
N VAL A 445 -8.59 22.34 14.72
CA VAL A 445 -9.99 22.59 15.12
C VAL A 445 -10.91 21.72 14.28
N THR A 446 -12.09 21.41 14.81
CA THR A 446 -13.15 20.70 14.06
C THR A 446 -13.52 21.49 12.80
N GLN A 447 -13.65 20.78 11.68
CA GLN A 447 -14.17 21.32 10.44
C GLN A 447 -15.53 20.68 10.16
N HIS A 448 -16.38 21.42 9.45
CA HIS A 448 -17.72 20.97 9.10
C HIS A 448 -17.82 20.89 7.59
N LEU A 449 -18.19 19.73 7.04
CA LEU A 449 -18.46 19.57 5.62
C LEU A 449 -19.97 19.57 5.38
N GLU A 450 -20.41 20.33 4.39
CA GLU A 450 -21.81 20.43 3.99
C GLU A 450 -22.00 19.76 2.62
N LEU A 451 -23.00 18.87 2.52
CA LEU A 451 -23.41 18.31 1.24
C LEU A 451 -24.08 19.38 0.38
N PRO A 452 -23.91 19.37 -0.95
CA PRO A 452 -24.59 20.32 -1.81
C PRO A 452 -26.11 20.14 -1.76
N ASN A 453 -26.86 21.21 -2.02
CA ASN A 453 -28.34 21.25 -1.89
C ASN A 453 -29.08 20.09 -2.56
N TYR A 454 -28.61 19.58 -3.70
CA TYR A 454 -29.25 18.45 -4.39
C TYR A 454 -29.08 17.09 -3.67
N LEU A 455 -28.25 17.04 -2.63
CA LEU A 455 -28.06 15.89 -1.74
C LEU A 455 -28.43 16.20 -0.29
N SER A 456 -28.91 17.40 0.03
CA SER A 456 -29.26 17.75 1.41
C SER A 456 -30.35 16.84 1.99
N SER A 457 -31.22 16.28 1.14
CA SER A 457 -32.27 15.35 1.56
C SER A 457 -31.80 13.91 1.78
N LYS A 458 -30.50 13.61 1.64
CA LYS A 458 -29.97 12.23 1.66
C LYS A 458 -29.50 11.83 3.05
N HIS A 459 -29.66 10.55 3.35
CA HIS A 459 -29.06 9.93 4.54
C HIS A 459 -27.59 9.64 4.28
N VAL A 460 -26.78 9.77 5.33
CA VAL A 460 -25.34 9.50 5.28
C VAL A 460 -24.99 8.52 6.39
N ASP A 461 -24.29 7.45 6.05
CA ASP A 461 -23.71 6.55 7.05
C ASP A 461 -22.26 7.01 7.32
N GLN A 462 -21.99 7.46 8.54
CA GLN A 462 -20.67 7.94 8.95
C GLN A 462 -19.82 6.79 9.51
N TYR A 463 -18.54 6.81 9.14
CA TYR A 463 -17.48 5.97 9.69
C TYR A 463 -16.29 6.86 10.08
N LEU A 464 -16.38 7.50 11.24
CA LEU A 464 -15.35 8.40 11.74
C LEU A 464 -14.30 7.61 12.53
N LEU A 465 -13.04 7.75 12.12
CA LEU A 465 -11.91 7.15 12.84
C LEU A 465 -11.28 8.19 13.76
N LEU A 466 -11.03 7.79 15.02
CA LEU A 466 -10.39 8.62 16.04
C LEU A 466 -9.33 7.81 16.80
N PRO A 467 -8.27 8.44 17.31
CA PRO A 467 -7.29 7.73 18.13
C PRO A 467 -7.91 7.34 19.48
N HIS A 468 -7.64 6.11 19.94
CA HIS A 468 -8.06 5.67 21.27
C HIS A 468 -6.98 5.99 22.32
N GLY A 469 -7.39 6.43 23.52
CA GLY A 469 -6.50 6.55 24.67
C GLY A 469 -5.68 7.85 24.75
N LYS A 470 -4.81 7.93 25.76
CA LYS A 470 -4.15 9.19 26.19
C LYS A 470 -3.06 9.69 25.24
N GLU A 471 -2.56 8.84 24.36
CA GLU A 471 -1.51 9.18 23.39
C GLU A 471 -2.05 10.01 22.19
N ASN A 472 -3.38 10.20 22.12
CA ASN A 472 -4.06 10.97 21.08
C ASN A 472 -3.57 10.52 19.69
N ILE A 473 -3.24 11.44 18.77
CA ILE A 473 -2.78 11.10 17.41
C ILE A 473 -1.54 10.17 17.36
N LEU A 474 -0.82 9.97 18.46
CA LEU A 474 0.30 9.03 18.55
C LEU A 474 -0.10 7.64 19.07
N SER A 475 -1.40 7.39 19.28
CA SER A 475 -1.90 6.10 19.74
C SER A 475 -1.71 4.99 18.71
N ARG A 476 -1.45 3.78 19.19
CA ARG A 476 -1.46 2.54 18.39
C ARG A 476 -2.83 1.87 18.34
N SER A 477 -3.86 2.48 18.95
CA SER A 477 -5.24 2.00 18.97
C SER A 477 -6.16 3.03 18.32
N ILE A 478 -7.22 2.56 17.66
CA ILE A 478 -8.15 3.40 16.91
C ILE A 478 -9.59 3.03 17.26
N GLU A 479 -10.47 4.02 17.24
CA GLU A 479 -11.91 3.88 17.41
C GLU A 479 -12.61 4.15 16.09
N LEU A 480 -13.69 3.42 15.84
CA LEU A 480 -14.68 3.70 14.82
C LEU A 480 -15.97 4.18 15.50
N ASN A 481 -16.35 5.44 15.26
CA ASN A 481 -17.55 6.05 15.84
C ASN A 481 -17.65 5.89 17.38
N GLY A 482 -16.52 5.92 18.09
CA GLY A 482 -16.46 5.76 19.55
C GLY A 482 -16.27 4.33 20.04
N HIS A 483 -16.17 3.34 19.15
CA HIS A 483 -15.92 1.94 19.50
C HIS A 483 -14.50 1.52 19.13
N VAL A 484 -13.73 1.03 20.10
CA VAL A 484 -12.35 0.57 19.87
C VAL A 484 -12.35 -0.63 18.92
N LEU A 485 -11.59 -0.52 17.83
CA LEU A 485 -11.38 -1.62 16.89
C LEU A 485 -10.30 -2.56 17.41
N ARG A 486 -10.67 -3.82 17.58
CA ARG A 486 -9.80 -4.94 17.95
C ARG A 486 -10.38 -6.23 17.38
N MET A 487 -9.54 -7.22 17.10
CA MET A 487 -10.04 -8.55 16.78
C MET A 487 -10.81 -9.12 17.99
N LEU A 488 -11.84 -9.93 17.73
CA LEU A 488 -12.61 -10.58 18.79
C LEU A 488 -11.87 -11.82 19.31
N ASP A 489 -11.20 -12.52 18.40
CA ASP A 489 -10.30 -13.65 18.61
C ASP A 489 -9.30 -13.71 17.43
N ASP A 490 -8.53 -14.79 17.30
CA ASP A 490 -7.52 -14.92 16.25
C ASP A 490 -8.11 -15.05 14.83
N GLU A 491 -9.40 -15.36 14.67
CA GLU A 491 -10.00 -15.61 13.35
C GLU A 491 -11.14 -14.64 13.02
N THR A 492 -11.63 -13.88 14.01
CA THR A 492 -12.84 -13.06 13.89
C THR A 492 -12.55 -11.56 14.01
N LEU A 493 -12.92 -10.82 12.96
CA LEU A 493 -12.87 -9.36 12.91
C LEU A 493 -14.09 -8.74 13.62
N PRO A 494 -13.98 -7.51 14.16
CA PRO A 494 -15.13 -6.80 14.70
C PRO A 494 -16.07 -6.36 13.57
N GLU A 495 -17.34 -6.17 13.90
CA GLU A 495 -18.27 -5.49 13.01
C GLU A 495 -17.93 -3.99 12.90
N PHE A 496 -18.07 -3.42 11.69
CA PHE A 496 -17.87 -2.00 11.45
C PHE A 496 -19.21 -1.27 11.49
N MET A 497 -19.58 -0.80 12.69
CA MET A 497 -20.83 -0.08 12.91
C MET A 497 -20.75 1.36 12.39
N GLU A 498 -21.66 1.71 11.49
CA GLU A 498 -21.87 3.10 11.09
C GLU A 498 -22.54 3.93 12.19
N LYS A 499 -22.43 5.25 12.05
CA LYS A 499 -23.32 6.20 12.71
C LYS A 499 -24.23 6.84 11.65
N PRO A 500 -25.54 6.52 11.61
CA PRO A 500 -26.45 7.14 10.65
C PRO A 500 -26.62 8.63 10.96
N LEU A 501 -26.53 9.47 9.93
CA LEU A 501 -26.80 10.90 9.97
C LEU A 501 -28.09 11.20 9.19
N GLY A 502 -28.93 12.06 9.78
CA GLY A 502 -30.17 12.49 9.15
C GLY A 502 -29.94 13.46 7.98
N PRO A 503 -30.92 13.65 7.10
CA PRO A 503 -30.85 14.64 6.02
C PRO A 503 -30.49 16.03 6.53
N GLY A 504 -29.64 16.74 5.80
CA GLY A 504 -29.20 18.10 6.11
C GLY A 504 -28.17 18.20 7.23
N SER A 505 -27.75 17.07 7.82
CA SER A 505 -26.71 17.07 8.85
C SER A 505 -25.39 17.55 8.27
N LEU A 506 -24.69 18.42 9.02
CA LEU A 506 -23.29 18.69 8.76
C LEU A 506 -22.46 17.44 9.06
N LEU A 507 -21.44 17.20 8.24
CA LEU A 507 -20.50 16.12 8.46
C LEU A 507 -19.35 16.70 9.30
N ASP A 508 -19.43 16.49 10.61
CA ASP A 508 -18.41 16.95 11.55
C ASP A 508 -17.14 16.10 11.41
N LEU A 509 -16.00 16.78 11.24
CA LEU A 509 -14.70 16.15 11.16
C LEU A 509 -13.77 16.81 12.20
N PRO A 510 -13.59 16.18 13.39
CA PRO A 510 -12.76 16.72 14.47
C PRO A 510 -11.34 17.10 14.04
N ALA A 511 -10.69 17.93 14.86
CA ALA A 511 -9.28 18.29 14.69
C ALA A 511 -8.40 17.04 14.54
N PHE A 512 -7.50 17.04 13.57
CA PHE A 512 -6.63 15.89 13.29
C PHE A 512 -7.41 14.57 13.26
N SER A 513 -8.42 14.50 12.40
CA SER A 513 -9.18 13.27 12.17
C SER A 513 -9.38 12.96 10.69
N TYR A 514 -9.79 11.73 10.42
CA TYR A 514 -10.17 11.27 9.10
C TYR A 514 -11.34 10.28 9.20
N GLY A 515 -12.14 10.20 8.15
CA GLY A 515 -13.32 9.35 8.15
C GLY A 515 -13.93 9.16 6.78
N PHE A 516 -14.92 8.28 6.73
CA PHE A 516 -15.67 7.91 5.53
C PHE A 516 -17.16 8.23 5.74
N TYR A 517 -17.83 8.60 4.66
CA TYR A 517 -19.22 8.99 4.65
C TYR A 517 -19.87 8.39 3.41
N VAL A 518 -20.79 7.44 3.60
CA VAL A 518 -21.52 6.83 2.48
C VAL A 518 -22.83 7.58 2.29
N ILE A 519 -22.97 8.25 1.16
CA ILE A 519 -24.17 9.01 0.80
C ILE A 519 -25.12 8.07 0.08
N LYS A 520 -26.22 7.72 0.76
CA LYS A 520 -27.16 6.70 0.31
C LYS A 520 -28.17 7.29 -0.67
N ASN A 521 -28.57 6.47 -1.64
CA ASN A 521 -29.49 6.84 -2.71
C ASN A 521 -29.06 8.15 -3.39
N ALA A 522 -27.75 8.31 -3.59
CA ALA A 522 -27.18 9.47 -4.28
C ALA A 522 -27.57 9.48 -5.77
N LYS A 523 -27.95 8.31 -6.32
CA LYS A 523 -28.35 8.12 -7.72
C LYS A 523 -27.28 8.65 -8.68
N ALA A 524 -26.02 8.42 -8.34
CA ALA A 524 -24.89 8.80 -9.17
C ALA A 524 -24.87 7.89 -10.41
N THR A 525 -25.22 8.43 -11.58
CA THR A 525 -25.25 7.64 -12.82
C THR A 525 -23.87 7.16 -13.24
N ALA A 526 -22.81 7.84 -12.79
CA ALA A 526 -21.43 7.37 -12.95
C ALA A 526 -21.15 6.04 -12.21
N CYS A 527 -22.01 5.66 -11.26
CA CYS A 527 -21.91 4.48 -10.40
C CYS A 527 -22.95 3.41 -10.71
N ILE A 528 -23.62 3.52 -11.86
CA ILE A 528 -24.61 2.57 -12.37
C ILE A 528 -24.05 1.94 -13.65
#